data_AF-A0A7S6MCQ5-F1
#
_entry.id   AF-A0A7S6MCQ5-F1
#
_cell.length_a   1.000
_cell.length_b   1.000
_cell.length_c   1.000
_cell.angle_alpha   90.00
_cell.angle_beta   90.00
_cell.angle_gamma   90.00
#
_symmetry.space_group_name_H-M   'P 1'
#
loop_
_entity.id
_entity.type
_entity.pdbx_description
1 polymer ?
#
loop_
_entity_poly.entity_id
_entity_poly.type
_entity_poly.pdbx_seq_one_letter_code
_entity_poly.pdbx_strand_id
1 'polypeptide(L)'
;MTHVHEDNLIGRIAANEADGAEWKALEQHASSHPGAWERLARALRDELQVRGALAEALDAADGVELPEHVPAESPRLAFGHHGVSMWGGWAMAAMVALAWFGLSFFAPDRPGLSPAAGGGPSITQADLSADDALRQYVERGAREGRVLQELPMIMVEMRQDDGSGRMDVVYIRPLLERAPIESAYELRRDELGRPAPGRIDLATFQNRSKESDT
;
A
#
# COMPACT_ATOMS: atom_id res chain seq x y z
N MET A 1 11.64 -25.89 -20.17
CA MET A 1 10.83 -24.88 -19.46
C MET A 1 11.71 -24.25 -18.38
N THR A 2 11.78 -22.93 -18.26
CA THR A 2 12.55 -22.28 -17.18
C THR A 2 11.79 -22.39 -15.87
N HIS A 3 12.50 -22.38 -14.72
CA HIS A 3 11.86 -22.40 -13.40
C HIS A 3 10.81 -21.29 -13.24
N VAL A 4 11.12 -20.07 -13.68
CA VAL A 4 10.21 -18.92 -13.63
C VAL A 4 8.91 -19.17 -14.43
N HIS A 5 9.01 -19.81 -15.60
CA HIS A 5 7.83 -20.12 -16.41
C HIS A 5 6.98 -21.21 -15.74
N GLU A 6 7.62 -22.18 -15.09
CA GLU A 6 6.91 -23.18 -14.28
C GLU A 6 6.17 -22.57 -13.10
N ASP A 7 6.83 -21.72 -12.32
CA ASP A 7 6.23 -21.08 -11.16
C ASP A 7 5.04 -20.19 -11.57
N ASN A 8 5.15 -19.48 -12.70
CA ASN A 8 4.05 -18.72 -13.25
C ASN A 8 2.86 -19.60 -13.67
N LEU A 9 3.13 -20.72 -14.36
CA LEU A 9 2.10 -21.67 -14.79
C LEU A 9 1.38 -22.31 -13.58
N ILE A 10 2.14 -22.72 -12.57
CA ILE A 10 1.60 -23.27 -11.32
C ILE A 10 0.74 -22.23 -10.61
N GLY A 11 1.20 -20.98 -10.50
CA GLY A 11 0.44 -19.89 -9.88
C GLY A 11 -0.90 -19.62 -10.59
N ARG A 12 -0.90 -19.57 -11.92
CA ARG A 12 -2.13 -19.41 -12.72
C ARG A 12 -3.10 -20.57 -12.58
N ILE A 13 -2.57 -21.81 -12.55
CA ILE A 13 -3.38 -23.01 -12.34
C ILE A 13 -4.02 -23.00 -10.93
N ALA A 14 -3.23 -22.67 -9.90
CA ALA A 14 -3.72 -22.58 -8.53
C ALA A 14 -4.89 -21.58 -8.43
N ALA A 15 -4.70 -20.38 -9.00
CA ALA A 15 -5.71 -19.31 -9.04
C ALA A 15 -6.94 -19.62 -9.90
N ASN A 16 -6.98 -20.79 -10.57
CA ASN A 16 -8.03 -21.19 -11.51
C ASN A 16 -8.16 -20.24 -12.72
N GLU A 17 -7.05 -19.66 -13.16
CA GLU A 17 -6.95 -18.75 -14.32
C GLU A 17 -6.31 -19.43 -15.54
N ALA A 18 -5.84 -20.66 -15.38
CA ALA A 18 -5.18 -21.41 -16.44
C ALA A 18 -6.19 -22.03 -17.41
N ASP A 19 -5.89 -21.95 -18.70
CA ASP A 19 -6.68 -22.63 -19.73
C ASP A 19 -6.25 -24.09 -19.93
N GLY A 20 -6.96 -24.80 -20.81
CA GLY A 20 -6.66 -26.21 -21.09
C GLY A 20 -5.30 -26.45 -21.79
N ALA A 21 -4.72 -25.45 -22.47
CA ALA A 21 -3.41 -25.58 -23.07
C ALA A 21 -2.31 -25.49 -22.01
N GLU A 22 -2.50 -24.62 -21.03
CA GLU A 22 -1.62 -24.46 -19.87
C GLU A 22 -1.58 -25.71 -18.99
N TRP A 23 -2.73 -26.35 -18.75
CA TRP A 23 -2.80 -27.64 -18.07
C TRP A 23 -1.99 -28.72 -18.79
N LYS A 24 -2.11 -28.80 -20.12
CA LYS A 24 -1.33 -29.75 -20.94
C LYS A 24 0.16 -29.44 -20.90
N ALA A 25 0.54 -28.16 -20.91
CA ALA A 25 1.93 -27.75 -20.79
C ALA A 25 2.54 -28.18 -19.45
N LEU A 26 1.79 -28.04 -18.34
CA LEU A 26 2.23 -28.53 -17.04
C LEU A 26 2.36 -30.06 -17.03
N GLU A 27 1.38 -30.78 -17.58
CA GLU A 27 1.40 -32.25 -17.65
C GLU A 27 2.61 -32.77 -18.44
N GLN A 28 2.89 -32.16 -19.59
CA GLN A 28 4.06 -32.48 -20.42
C GLN A 28 5.37 -32.22 -19.66
N HIS A 29 5.46 -31.10 -18.94
CA HIS A 29 6.64 -30.77 -18.14
C HIS A 29 6.82 -31.72 -16.95
N ALA A 30 5.73 -32.03 -16.25
CA ALA A 30 5.71 -32.89 -15.08
C ALA A 30 6.03 -34.36 -15.42
N SER A 31 5.79 -34.78 -16.67
CA SER A 31 6.24 -36.09 -17.18
C SER A 31 7.77 -36.25 -17.13
N SER A 32 8.52 -35.15 -17.28
CA SER A 32 9.97 -35.14 -17.13
C SER A 32 10.42 -34.77 -15.72
N HIS A 33 9.57 -34.05 -14.96
CA HIS A 33 9.89 -33.50 -13.64
C HIS A 33 8.75 -33.75 -12.65
N PRO A 34 8.69 -34.92 -11.99
CA PRO A 34 7.59 -35.28 -11.08
C PRO A 34 7.36 -34.29 -9.93
N GLY A 35 8.41 -33.55 -9.52
CA GLY A 35 8.32 -32.52 -8.48
C GLY A 35 7.42 -31.32 -8.83
N ALA A 36 7.06 -31.13 -10.10
CA ALA A 36 6.10 -30.10 -10.52
C ALA A 36 4.71 -30.35 -9.92
N TRP A 37 4.28 -31.61 -9.81
CA TRP A 37 3.00 -31.96 -9.18
C TRP A 37 3.00 -31.68 -7.67
N GLU A 38 4.13 -31.91 -7.00
CA GLU A 38 4.27 -31.59 -5.56
C GLU A 38 4.18 -30.08 -5.33
N ARG A 39 4.83 -29.28 -6.17
CA ARG A 39 4.74 -27.82 -6.12
C ARG A 39 3.32 -27.33 -6.37
N LEU A 40 2.62 -27.87 -7.37
CA LEU A 40 1.22 -27.53 -7.61
C LEU A 40 0.34 -27.89 -6.41
N ALA A 41 0.51 -29.08 -5.84
CA ALA A 41 -0.27 -29.50 -4.67
C ALA A 41 -0.03 -28.59 -3.45
N ARG A 42 1.20 -28.09 -3.27
CA ARG A 42 1.53 -27.11 -2.24
C ARG A 42 0.85 -25.77 -2.51
N ALA A 43 0.96 -25.23 -3.72
CA ALA A 43 0.32 -23.98 -4.11
C ALA A 43 -1.21 -24.03 -3.92
N LEU A 44 -1.86 -25.12 -4.31
CA LEU A 44 -3.30 -25.32 -4.10
C LEU A 44 -3.67 -25.35 -2.61
N ARG A 45 -2.83 -25.97 -1.76
CA ARG A 45 -3.07 -25.99 -0.31
C ARG A 45 -2.93 -24.59 0.29
N ASP A 46 -1.90 -23.85 -0.09
CA ASP A 46 -1.65 -22.50 0.38
C ASP A 46 -2.80 -21.57 -0.02
N GLU A 47 -3.30 -21.69 -1.25
CA GLU A 47 -4.45 -20.91 -1.71
C GLU A 47 -5.74 -21.25 -0.94
N LEU A 48 -6.01 -22.53 -0.67
CA LEU A 48 -7.16 -22.92 0.15
C LEU A 48 -7.06 -22.35 1.58
N GLN A 49 -5.87 -22.30 2.16
CA GLN A 49 -5.65 -21.68 3.48
C GLN A 49 -5.93 -20.18 3.45
N VAL A 50 -5.43 -19.47 2.43
CA VAL A 50 -5.67 -18.03 2.27
C VAL A 50 -7.15 -17.74 2.05
N ARG A 51 -7.83 -18.50 1.18
CA ARG A 51 -9.27 -18.35 0.95
C ARG A 51 -10.08 -18.61 2.22
N GLY A 52 -9.70 -19.61 3.01
CA GLY A 52 -10.33 -19.91 4.31
C GLY A 52 -10.18 -18.76 5.32
N ALA A 53 -8.95 -18.26 5.49
CA ALA A 53 -8.68 -17.14 6.39
C ALA A 53 -9.38 -15.85 5.94
N LEU A 54 -9.46 -15.60 4.63
CA LEU A 54 -10.20 -14.47 4.08
C LEU A 54 -11.70 -14.59 4.32
N ALA A 55 -12.28 -15.78 4.13
CA ALA A 55 -13.69 -16.02 4.42
C ALA A 55 -14.01 -15.78 5.90
N GLU A 56 -13.17 -16.22 6.83
CA GLU A 56 -13.31 -15.96 8.26
C GLU A 56 -13.25 -14.46 8.59
N ALA A 57 -12.34 -13.72 7.95
CA ALA A 57 -12.22 -12.28 8.13
C ALA A 57 -13.44 -11.51 7.58
N LEU A 58 -14.01 -11.97 6.47
CA LEU A 58 -15.22 -11.38 5.88
C LEU A 58 -16.47 -11.67 6.72
N ASP A 59 -16.60 -12.89 7.24
CA ASP A 59 -17.70 -13.27 8.15
C ASP A 59 -17.72 -12.37 9.41
N ALA A 60 -16.54 -12.09 9.98
CA ALA A 60 -16.41 -11.16 11.09
C ALA A 60 -16.81 -9.71 10.71
N ALA A 61 -16.57 -9.29 9.47
CA ALA A 61 -16.94 -7.97 8.98
C ALA A 61 -18.46 -7.85 8.71
N ASP A 62 -19.08 -8.90 8.19
CA ASP A 62 -20.53 -8.96 7.92
C ASP A 62 -21.36 -8.92 9.22
N GLY A 63 -20.80 -9.38 10.34
CA GLY A 63 -21.42 -9.29 11.66
C GLY A 63 -21.35 -7.90 12.33
N VAL A 64 -20.64 -6.93 11.75
CA VAL A 64 -20.58 -5.57 12.29
C VAL A 64 -21.82 -4.80 11.90
N GLU A 65 -22.81 -4.80 12.80
CA GLU A 65 -23.95 -3.89 12.70
C GLU A 65 -23.45 -2.44 12.81
N LEU A 66 -23.62 -1.67 11.73
CA LEU A 66 -23.42 -0.24 11.78
C LEU A 66 -24.53 0.37 12.66
N PRO A 67 -24.21 1.30 13.57
CA PRO A 67 -25.22 1.94 14.41
C PRO A 67 -26.34 2.50 13.53
N GLU A 68 -27.54 1.94 13.66
CA GLU A 68 -28.73 2.46 12.99
C GLU A 68 -29.01 3.84 13.57
N HIS A 69 -28.55 4.87 12.86
CA HIS A 69 -28.85 6.26 13.13
C HIS A 69 -28.41 6.72 14.53
N VAL A 70 -27.18 7.22 14.63
CA VAL A 70 -26.89 8.25 15.63
C VAL A 70 -27.85 9.40 15.30
N PRO A 71 -28.84 9.74 16.16
CA PRO A 71 -29.72 10.87 15.91
C PRO A 71 -28.81 12.09 15.70
N ALA A 72 -28.91 12.68 14.52
CA ALA A 72 -28.11 13.82 14.14
C ALA A 72 -28.51 15.05 14.97
N GLU A 73 -28.06 15.12 16.22
CA GLU A 73 -27.92 16.38 16.96
C GLU A 73 -26.69 17.12 16.44
N SER A 74 -26.64 17.33 15.13
CA SER A 74 -25.71 18.28 14.52
C SER A 74 -26.39 19.64 14.53
N PRO A 75 -25.75 20.71 15.05
CA PRO A 75 -26.27 22.07 14.90
C PRO A 75 -26.44 22.34 13.41
N ARG A 76 -27.69 22.63 13.02
CA ARG A 76 -28.12 22.83 11.63
C ARG A 76 -27.37 24.01 10.99
N LEU A 77 -26.22 23.76 10.39
CA LEU A 77 -25.68 24.62 9.35
C LEU A 77 -26.41 24.27 8.05
N ALA A 78 -27.27 25.19 7.62
CA ALA A 78 -28.09 25.04 6.43
C ALA A 78 -27.23 25.02 5.15
N PHE A 79 -26.77 23.85 4.74
CA PHE A 79 -26.35 23.60 3.37
C PHE A 79 -27.25 22.50 2.78
N GLY A 80 -27.91 22.83 1.67
CA GLY A 80 -28.97 22.03 1.07
C GLY A 80 -28.50 20.65 0.62
N HIS A 81 -29.14 19.62 1.15
CA HIS A 81 -28.90 18.21 0.83
C HIS A 81 -30.02 17.67 -0.05
N HIS A 82 -29.75 17.39 -1.32
CA HIS A 82 -30.45 16.35 -2.09
C HIS A 82 -29.39 15.53 -2.84
N GLY A 83 -29.07 14.34 -2.31
CA GLY A 83 -28.43 13.27 -3.09
C GLY A 83 -26.93 13.05 -2.90
N VAL A 84 -26.47 12.68 -1.70
CA VAL A 84 -25.15 12.02 -1.54
C VAL A 84 -25.18 11.04 -0.36
N SER A 85 -25.99 9.97 -0.43
CA SER A 85 -26.00 8.91 0.61
C SER A 85 -25.34 7.61 0.17
N MET A 86 -24.61 7.58 -0.95
CA MET A 86 -24.05 6.35 -1.51
C MET A 86 -22.51 6.29 -1.52
N TRP A 87 -21.82 7.32 -1.00
CA TRP A 87 -20.36 7.46 -1.08
C TRP A 87 -19.65 7.61 0.29
N GLY A 88 -20.31 7.19 1.37
CA GLY A 88 -19.87 7.48 2.75
C GLY A 88 -18.63 6.73 3.24
N GLY A 89 -18.29 5.57 2.66
CA GLY A 89 -17.17 4.76 3.14
C GLY A 89 -15.79 5.36 2.82
N TRP A 90 -15.60 5.78 1.57
CA TRP A 90 -14.33 6.35 1.13
C TRP A 90 -14.14 7.78 1.66
N ALA A 91 -15.22 8.55 1.79
CA ALA A 91 -15.15 9.90 2.34
C ALA A 91 -14.67 9.89 3.80
N MET A 92 -15.15 8.96 4.63
CA MET A 92 -14.65 8.79 6.01
C MET A 92 -13.17 8.39 6.04
N ALA A 93 -12.75 7.43 5.20
CA ALA A 93 -11.34 7.05 5.12
C ALA A 93 -10.44 8.21 4.66
N ALA A 94 -10.88 8.97 3.66
CA ALA A 94 -10.19 10.16 3.18
C ALA A 94 -10.15 11.27 4.24
N MET A 95 -11.21 11.44 5.03
CA MET A 95 -11.24 12.41 6.12
C MET A 95 -10.33 12.01 7.28
N VAL A 96 -10.26 10.73 7.63
CA VAL A 96 -9.31 10.24 8.66
C VAL A 96 -7.88 10.40 8.15
N ALA A 97 -7.61 10.08 6.88
CA ALA A 97 -6.31 10.32 6.26
C ALA A 97 -5.97 11.83 6.26
N LEU A 98 -6.90 12.69 5.86
CA LEU A 98 -6.73 14.14 5.88
C LEU A 98 -6.60 14.71 7.28
N ALA A 99 -7.25 14.15 8.30
CA ALA A 99 -7.05 14.56 9.69
C ALA A 99 -5.64 14.18 10.18
N TRP A 100 -5.16 13.01 9.79
CA TRP A 100 -3.83 12.52 10.16
C TRP A 100 -2.71 13.29 9.45
N PHE A 101 -2.88 13.60 8.17
CA PHE A 101 -1.92 14.37 7.37
C PHE A 101 -2.08 15.90 7.52
N GLY A 102 -3.30 16.39 7.71
CA GLY A 102 -3.65 17.81 7.75
C GLY A 102 -3.39 18.48 9.10
N LEU A 103 -3.30 17.73 10.21
CA LEU A 103 -2.91 18.31 11.51
C LEU A 103 -1.49 18.90 11.51
N SER A 104 -0.64 18.48 10.56
CA SER A 104 0.69 19.07 10.36
C SER A 104 0.66 20.38 9.56
N PHE A 105 -0.42 20.66 8.82
CA PHE A 105 -0.53 21.85 7.95
C PHE A 105 -1.27 23.04 8.58
N PHE A 106 -2.13 22.81 9.58
CA PHE A 106 -2.97 23.86 10.20
C PHE A 106 -2.65 24.16 11.66
N ALA A 107 -1.47 23.77 12.17
CA ALA A 107 -1.06 24.18 13.50
C ALA A 107 -0.97 25.73 13.56
N PRO A 108 -1.79 26.42 14.38
CA PRO A 108 -1.73 27.87 14.51
C PRO A 108 -0.37 28.27 15.10
N ASP A 109 0.16 29.37 14.55
CA ASP A 109 1.43 30.02 14.84
C ASP A 109 2.04 29.65 16.20
N ARG A 110 3.14 28.88 16.18
CA ARG A 110 4.12 28.95 17.26
C ARG A 110 4.87 30.28 17.10
N PRO A 111 4.69 31.26 18.01
CA PRO A 111 5.45 32.50 17.94
C PRO A 111 6.91 32.18 18.31
N GLY A 112 7.84 32.50 17.40
CA GLY A 112 9.24 32.68 17.78
C GLY A 112 10.27 31.83 17.05
N LEU A 113 10.20 31.69 15.74
CA LEU A 113 11.39 31.50 14.89
C LEU A 113 11.20 32.30 13.61
N SER A 114 11.45 33.61 13.68
CA SER A 114 11.63 34.41 12.47
C SER A 114 12.79 33.80 11.67
N PRO A 115 12.59 33.32 10.43
CA PRO A 115 13.71 33.03 9.56
C PRO A 115 14.40 34.37 9.33
N ALA A 116 15.62 34.51 9.84
CA ALA A 116 16.46 35.65 9.54
C ALA A 116 16.52 35.78 8.02
N ALA A 117 16.14 36.95 7.53
CA ALA A 117 16.18 37.36 6.15
C ALA A 117 17.62 37.31 5.61
N GLY A 118 18.09 36.11 5.27
CA GLY A 118 19.20 35.92 4.36
C GLY A 118 18.64 35.95 2.96
N GLY A 119 19.01 36.96 2.16
CA GLY A 119 18.60 37.15 0.77
C GLY A 119 19.07 36.03 -0.15
N GLY A 120 18.51 34.84 0.01
CA GLY A 120 18.54 33.78 -0.99
C GLY A 120 17.57 34.11 -2.13
N PRO A 121 17.86 33.67 -3.36
CA PRO A 121 16.98 33.90 -4.50
C PRO A 121 15.58 33.37 -4.19
N SER A 122 14.60 34.26 -4.24
CA SER A 122 13.18 33.93 -4.11
C SER A 122 12.77 33.12 -5.33
N ILE A 123 12.78 31.80 -5.21
CA ILE A 123 12.22 30.91 -6.23
C ILE A 123 10.70 31.15 -6.20
N THR A 124 10.19 31.89 -7.17
CA THR A 124 8.74 32.03 -7.38
C THR A 124 8.19 30.65 -7.67
N GLN A 125 7.28 30.18 -6.80
CA GLN A 125 6.66 28.84 -6.83
C GLN A 125 5.93 28.50 -8.15
N ALA A 126 5.77 29.48 -9.06
CA ALA A 126 5.00 29.38 -10.29
C ALA A 126 5.68 28.54 -11.41
N ASP A 127 6.98 28.28 -11.34
CA ASP A 127 7.71 27.61 -12.45
C ASP A 127 8.20 26.20 -12.13
N LEU A 128 7.96 25.67 -10.93
CA LEU A 128 8.41 24.32 -10.58
C LEU A 128 7.43 23.27 -11.11
N SER A 129 7.87 22.49 -12.09
CA SER A 129 7.14 21.30 -12.51
C SER A 129 7.14 20.24 -11.38
N ALA A 130 6.14 19.34 -11.38
CA ALA A 130 6.10 18.24 -10.42
C ALA A 130 7.34 17.34 -10.50
N ASP A 131 7.89 17.16 -11.70
CA ASP A 131 9.13 16.41 -11.92
C ASP A 131 10.36 17.10 -11.32
N ASP A 132 10.41 18.44 -11.36
CA ASP A 132 11.52 19.19 -10.75
C ASP A 132 11.46 19.14 -9.23
N ALA A 133 10.25 19.22 -8.65
CA ALA A 133 10.04 19.05 -7.22
C ALA A 133 10.46 17.64 -6.74
N LEU A 134 10.11 16.60 -7.50
CA LEU A 134 10.51 15.23 -7.21
C LEU A 134 12.02 15.03 -7.37
N ARG A 135 12.63 15.57 -8.43
CA ARG A 135 14.08 15.52 -8.63
C ARG A 135 14.81 16.18 -7.47
N GLN A 136 14.36 17.36 -7.04
CA GLN A 136 14.91 18.06 -5.90
C GLN A 136 14.77 17.25 -4.60
N TYR A 137 13.63 16.59 -4.40
CA TYR A 137 13.40 15.70 -3.27
C TYR A 137 14.38 14.53 -3.25
N VAL A 138 14.54 13.83 -4.39
CA VAL A 138 15.46 12.69 -4.51
C VAL A 138 16.91 13.11 -4.29
N GLU A 139 17.36 14.19 -4.93
CA GLU A 139 18.73 14.71 -4.78
C GLU A 139 19.03 15.13 -3.34
N ARG A 140 18.07 15.77 -2.68
CA ARG A 140 18.19 16.13 -1.27
C ARG A 140 18.21 14.89 -0.38
N GLY A 141 17.27 13.97 -0.59
CA GLY A 141 17.15 12.73 0.16
C GLY A 141 18.38 11.84 0.01
N ALA A 142 19.00 11.79 -1.16
CA ALA A 142 20.24 11.06 -1.40
C ALA A 142 21.42 11.66 -0.61
N ARG A 143 21.54 13.01 -0.60
CA ARG A 143 22.57 13.70 0.22
C ARG A 143 22.37 13.49 1.72
N GLU A 144 21.12 13.43 2.17
CA GLU A 144 20.77 13.14 3.57
C GLU A 144 20.88 11.64 3.90
N GLY A 145 21.12 10.78 2.91
CA GLY A 145 21.10 9.32 3.08
C GLY A 145 19.71 8.76 3.43
N ARG A 146 18.65 9.52 3.16
CA ARG A 146 17.26 9.07 3.30
C ARG A 146 16.83 8.28 2.07
N VAL A 147 17.14 8.75 0.87
CA VAL A 147 16.84 8.01 -0.37
C VAL A 147 18.04 7.11 -0.67
N LEU A 148 17.81 5.81 -0.74
CA LEU A 148 18.83 4.81 -1.05
C LEU A 148 18.95 4.59 -2.55
N GLN A 149 17.81 4.46 -3.23
CA GLN A 149 17.77 4.12 -4.65
C GLN A 149 16.41 4.46 -5.28
N GLU A 150 16.41 4.88 -6.54
CA GLU A 150 15.20 4.86 -7.38
C GLU A 150 15.05 3.47 -8.02
N LEU A 151 13.89 2.85 -7.85
CA LEU A 151 13.59 1.55 -8.46
C LEU A 151 13.02 1.73 -9.87
N PRO A 152 13.11 0.71 -10.75
CA PRO A 152 12.51 0.78 -12.08
C PRO A 152 11.02 1.13 -12.02
N MET A 153 10.58 1.98 -12.97
CA MET A 153 9.17 2.36 -13.07
C MET A 153 8.30 1.17 -13.44
N ILE A 154 7.15 1.07 -12.80
CA ILE A 154 6.16 0.02 -13.05
C ILE A 154 4.99 0.67 -13.77
N MET A 155 4.76 0.27 -15.02
CA MET A 155 3.60 0.72 -15.78
C MET A 155 2.34 0.05 -15.22
N VAL A 156 1.33 0.86 -14.90
CA VAL A 156 0.06 0.41 -14.33
C VAL A 156 -1.00 0.31 -15.42
N GLU A 157 -1.14 1.36 -16.23
CA GLU A 157 -2.19 1.47 -17.23
C GLU A 157 -1.66 2.24 -18.44
N MET A 158 -2.09 1.83 -19.63
CA MET A 158 -1.89 2.59 -20.86
C MET A 158 -3.27 2.80 -21.48
N ARG A 159 -3.63 4.07 -21.70
CA ARG A 159 -4.89 4.46 -22.35
C ARG A 159 -4.56 5.20 -23.63
N GLN A 160 -5.27 4.87 -24.70
CA GLN A 160 -5.24 5.69 -25.90
C GLN A 160 -6.28 6.79 -25.74
N ASP A 161 -5.91 8.02 -26.04
CA ASP A 161 -6.84 9.14 -26.10
C ASP A 161 -7.57 9.11 -27.45
N ASP A 162 -8.89 8.93 -27.40
CA ASP A 162 -9.76 8.61 -28.55
C ASP A 162 -9.81 9.71 -29.63
N GLY A 163 -9.26 10.90 -29.36
CA GLY A 163 -9.28 12.02 -30.30
C GLY A 163 -7.92 12.51 -30.80
N SER A 164 -6.85 12.33 -30.01
CA SER A 164 -5.55 12.93 -30.31
C SER A 164 -4.52 11.94 -30.86
N GLY A 165 -4.82 10.63 -30.79
CA GLY A 165 -3.85 9.57 -31.10
C GLY A 165 -2.68 9.51 -30.11
N ARG A 166 -2.76 10.23 -28.99
CA ARG A 166 -1.78 10.16 -27.91
C ARG A 166 -2.08 8.97 -27.00
N MET A 167 -1.03 8.50 -26.34
CA MET A 167 -1.12 7.47 -25.31
C MET A 167 -0.84 8.12 -23.96
N ASP A 168 -1.77 7.97 -23.03
CA ASP A 168 -1.58 8.29 -21.63
C ASP A 168 -1.05 7.05 -20.91
N VAL A 169 0.07 7.21 -20.22
CA VAL A 169 0.70 6.14 -19.45
C VAL A 169 0.65 6.50 -17.97
N VAL A 170 -0.02 5.65 -17.19
CA VAL A 170 -0.02 5.72 -15.74
C VAL A 170 1.06 4.77 -15.23
N TYR A 171 1.99 5.29 -14.43
CA TYR A 171 3.08 4.49 -13.87
C TYR A 171 3.31 4.83 -12.40
N ILE A 172 3.88 3.87 -11.68
CA ILE A 172 4.40 4.04 -10.32
C ILE A 172 5.92 4.22 -10.45
N ARG A 173 6.47 5.22 -9.75
CA ARG A 173 7.92 5.42 -9.60
C ARG A 173 8.30 5.11 -8.15
N PRO A 174 8.73 3.87 -7.85
CA PRO A 174 9.03 3.50 -6.47
C PRO A 174 10.38 4.09 -6.05
N LEU A 175 10.43 4.64 -4.84
CA LEU A 175 11.65 5.11 -4.19
C LEU A 175 11.96 4.19 -3.01
N LEU A 176 13.19 3.72 -2.93
CA LEU A 176 13.68 3.00 -1.76
C LEU A 176 14.25 4.01 -0.77
N GLU A 177 13.59 4.14 0.39
CA GLU A 177 13.97 5.08 1.43
C GLU A 177 14.35 4.39 2.75
N ARG A 178 15.26 5.02 3.47
CA ARG A 178 15.66 4.71 4.83
C ARG A 178 15.06 5.76 5.75
N ALA A 179 14.08 5.34 6.54
CA ALA A 179 13.52 6.14 7.62
C ALA A 179 14.02 5.60 8.97
N PRO A 180 14.68 6.42 9.81
CA PRO A 180 14.91 6.04 11.19
C PRO A 180 13.56 5.98 11.91
N ILE A 181 13.23 4.83 12.49
CA ILE A 181 12.05 4.68 13.32
C ILE A 181 12.45 4.78 14.80
N GLU A 182 11.77 5.62 15.56
CA GLU A 182 12.01 5.75 17.01
C GLU A 182 11.31 4.65 17.81
N SER A 183 10.22 4.11 17.27
CA SER A 183 9.43 3.05 17.90
C SER A 183 8.75 2.22 16.84
N ALA A 184 8.79 0.91 17.02
CA ALA A 184 8.00 -0.04 16.24
C ALA A 184 6.86 -0.56 17.12
N TYR A 185 5.74 -0.89 16.48
CA TYR A 185 4.58 -1.48 17.15
C TYR A 185 4.25 -2.80 16.47
N GLU A 186 3.92 -3.80 17.28
CA GLU A 186 3.42 -5.11 16.86
C GLU A 186 1.95 -5.17 17.23
N LEU A 187 1.13 -5.75 16.36
CA LEU A 187 -0.25 -6.03 16.70
C LEU A 187 -0.27 -7.21 17.70
N ARG A 188 -0.71 -6.97 18.92
CA ARG A 188 -0.89 -8.00 19.96
C ARG A 188 -2.36 -8.13 20.33
N ARG A 189 -2.73 -9.19 21.04
CA ARG A 189 -4.05 -9.28 21.67
C ARG A 189 -3.94 -8.82 23.12
N ASP A 190 -4.86 -7.98 23.56
CA ASP A 190 -4.98 -7.58 24.96
C ASP A 190 -5.60 -8.70 25.83
N GLU A 191 -5.79 -8.45 27.11
CA GLU A 191 -6.40 -9.39 28.06
C GLU A 191 -7.86 -9.73 27.72
N LEU A 192 -8.51 -8.91 26.88
CA LEU A 192 -9.88 -9.12 26.38
C LEU A 192 -9.88 -9.79 24.99
N GLY A 193 -8.72 -10.19 24.48
CA GLY A 193 -8.55 -10.84 23.19
C GLY A 193 -8.64 -9.91 21.98
N ARG A 194 -8.69 -8.59 22.19
CA ARG A 194 -8.83 -7.57 21.14
C ARG A 194 -7.46 -7.16 20.58
N PRO A 195 -7.33 -6.85 19.28
CA PRO A 195 -6.09 -6.36 18.72
C PRO A 195 -5.72 -5.00 19.33
N ALA A 196 -4.52 -4.91 19.90
CA ALA A 196 -3.96 -3.72 20.51
C ALA A 196 -2.48 -3.53 20.10
N PRO A 197 -2.02 -2.29 19.88
CA PRO A 197 -0.62 -2.03 19.54
C PRO A 197 0.27 -2.27 20.75
N GLY A 198 1.14 -3.28 20.66
CA GLY A 198 2.22 -3.52 21.61
C GLY A 198 3.51 -2.84 21.12
N ARG A 199 4.12 -1.99 21.95
CA ARG A 199 5.42 -1.40 21.62
C ARG A 199 6.49 -2.50 21.53
N ILE A 200 7.20 -2.56 20.42
CA ILE A 200 8.35 -3.44 20.23
C ILE A 200 9.58 -2.72 20.76
N ASP A 201 10.34 -3.40 21.60
CA ASP A 201 11.69 -2.99 21.91
C ASP A 201 12.61 -3.25 20.69
N LEU A 202 13.12 -2.19 20.09
CA LEU A 202 13.96 -2.25 18.90
C LEU A 202 15.25 -3.05 19.13
N ALA A 203 15.77 -3.10 20.37
CA ALA A 203 16.95 -3.90 20.68
C ALA A 203 16.67 -5.40 20.55
N THR A 204 15.48 -5.83 20.99
CA THR A 204 15.02 -7.21 20.86
C THR A 204 14.81 -7.60 19.39
N PHE A 205 14.31 -6.68 18.55
CA PHE A 205 14.08 -6.94 17.13
C PHE A 205 15.38 -7.21 16.36
N GLN A 206 16.46 -6.46 16.64
CA GLN A 206 17.76 -6.62 15.98
C GLN A 206 18.44 -7.96 16.26
N ASN A 207 18.17 -8.58 17.43
CA ASN A 207 18.74 -9.89 17.75
C ASN A 207 18.00 -11.00 17.00
N ARG A 208 16.67 -10.91 16.87
CA ARG A 208 15.87 -11.92 16.17
C ARG A 208 16.20 -11.99 14.68
N SER A 209 16.53 -10.86 14.05
CA SER A 209 16.94 -10.86 12.63
C SER A 209 18.30 -11.53 12.40
N LYS A 210 19.19 -11.60 13.42
CA LYS A 210 20.48 -12.28 13.30
C LYS A 210 20.37 -13.79 13.44
N GLU A 211 19.38 -14.27 14.20
CA GLU A 211 19.13 -15.71 14.39
C GLU A 211 18.41 -16.35 13.19
N SER A 212 17.69 -15.60 12.36
CA SER A 212 17.03 -16.18 11.17
C SER A 212 17.98 -16.42 9.99
N ASP A 213 19.18 -15.85 10.02
CA ASP A 213 20.18 -15.96 8.95
C ASP A 213 21.19 -17.11 9.17
N THR A 214 21.02 -17.92 10.23
CA THR A 214 21.82 -19.13 10.51
C THR A 214 20.98 -20.39 10.31
#